data_AF-A0A6N7PGY6-F1
#
_entry.id   AF-A0A6N7PGY6-F1
#
_cell.length_a   1.000
_cell.length_b   1.000
_cell.length_c   1.000
_cell.angle_alpha   90.00
_cell.angle_beta   90.00
_cell.angle_gamma   90.00
#
_symmetry.space_group_name_H-M   'P 1'
#
loop_
_entity.id
_entity.type
_entity.pdbx_description
1 polymer ?
#
loop_
_entity_poly.entity_id
_entity_poly.type
_entity_poly.pdbx_seq_one_letter_code
_entity_poly.pdbx_strand_id
1 'polypeptide(L)'
;MPDTSLCRSKARSYGLASILALGFAMVASVPACLDSQGSGPSGRPDGGAACTPGDETDGSSGDCVKMACVDGVLQTVADDDDMPDDGKDCTVDSCEGTTPTHVNKPAGESCGMGSSCDGVGNCTCASDADCGENTECRTFTCDKVCKSTNAPAGTKLTAGQTDGDCKVLQCNSSGGIEEVLDAKDPQSDGNDCTVDTCVNGAPVYTPDPAVKVCVTQDNPTGTGKCDAEGKCLGCTQTSECGSGPPWYTCDETVNVCFRCDDGVKNGTETDVDCGGECIDRCGLGKACKVTADCAEACDNGVCVSCFDGVKNGGEGDVDCGGICADKCGTNQSCNVPADCTSGVCTGNKCIAPSCSDGVANGTETDVDCGGGGGCPKCGPGKKCNGGGDCLNSCVEGTCN
;
A
#
# COMPACT_ATOMS: atom_id res chain seq x y z
N MET A 1 -30.89 -60.89 -3.22
CA MET A 1 -31.57 -59.72 -2.61
C MET A 1 -31.01 -59.55 -1.20
N PRO A 2 -30.75 -58.31 -0.77
CA PRO A 2 -29.41 -57.75 -0.47
C PRO A 2 -29.11 -57.80 1.05
N ASP A 3 -28.02 -57.34 1.66
CA ASP A 3 -27.12 -56.20 1.46
C ASP A 3 -26.02 -56.38 2.53
N THR A 4 -24.73 -56.13 2.27
CA THR A 4 -23.84 -55.62 3.34
C THR A 4 -22.64 -54.89 2.77
N SER A 5 -22.56 -53.65 3.21
CA SER A 5 -21.71 -52.54 2.80
C SER A 5 -20.44 -52.40 3.66
N LEU A 6 -19.36 -51.98 2.98
CA LEU A 6 -18.43 -50.89 3.35
C LEU A 6 -17.84 -50.86 4.78
N CYS A 7 -16.55 -51.18 4.84
CA CYS A 7 -15.65 -50.80 5.92
C CYS A 7 -15.19 -49.32 5.71
N ARG A 8 -15.52 -48.42 6.64
CA ARG A 8 -14.98 -47.04 6.70
C ARG A 8 -14.45 -46.78 8.11
N SER A 9 -13.12 -46.68 8.22
CA SER A 9 -12.44 -46.25 9.45
C SER A 9 -12.45 -44.71 9.54
N LYS A 10 -13.09 -44.16 10.57
CA LYS A 10 -12.94 -42.76 11.00
C LYS A 10 -12.29 -42.77 12.39
N ALA A 11 -11.00 -42.48 12.47
CA ALA A 11 -10.35 -42.10 13.72
C ALA A 11 -10.14 -40.59 13.70
N ARG A 12 -10.87 -39.88 14.58
CA ARG A 12 -10.69 -38.46 14.88
C ARG A 12 -9.58 -38.34 15.93
N SER A 13 -8.48 -37.70 15.55
CA SER A 13 -7.40 -37.33 16.46
C SER A 13 -7.74 -35.99 17.13
N TYR A 14 -7.88 -35.98 18.46
CA TYR A 14 -7.68 -34.79 19.27
C TYR A 14 -6.31 -34.93 19.94
N GLY A 15 -5.40 -33.99 19.66
CA GLY A 15 -4.18 -33.73 20.43
C GLY A 15 -4.06 -32.21 20.56
N LEU A 16 -3.39 -31.63 21.55
CA LEU A 16 -2.62 -32.11 22.69
C LEU A 16 -2.44 -30.88 23.59
N ALA A 17 -2.53 -31.04 24.90
CA ALA A 17 -1.96 -30.08 25.84
C ALA A 17 -0.76 -30.74 26.51
N SER A 18 0.42 -30.21 26.18
CA SER A 18 1.50 -29.80 27.09
C SER A 18 2.13 -30.79 28.09
N ILE A 19 3.48 -30.72 28.11
CA ILE A 19 4.39 -30.82 29.27
C ILE A 19 5.19 -32.14 29.44
N LEU A 20 6.49 -31.99 29.14
CA LEU A 20 7.71 -32.42 29.86
C LEU A 20 7.88 -33.85 30.40
N ALA A 21 9.11 -34.32 30.13
CA ALA A 21 10.07 -34.95 31.06
C ALA A 21 10.15 -36.49 31.13
N LEU A 22 11.36 -36.94 30.75
CA LEU A 22 12.24 -37.88 31.45
C LEU A 22 11.69 -39.25 31.90
N GLY A 23 12.24 -40.30 31.27
CA GLY A 23 12.82 -41.43 32.00
C GLY A 23 11.95 -42.67 32.23
N PHE A 24 12.62 -43.81 32.08
CA PHE A 24 12.27 -45.18 32.51
C PHE A 24 11.42 -46.08 31.62
N ALA A 25 11.96 -47.28 31.44
CA ALA A 25 11.44 -48.43 30.73
C ALA A 25 10.14 -48.97 31.35
N MET A 26 9.23 -49.47 30.52
CA MET A 26 8.29 -50.53 30.90
C MET A 26 7.96 -51.46 29.72
N VAL A 27 7.84 -52.72 30.10
CA VAL A 27 7.49 -53.92 29.35
C VAL A 27 5.98 -53.94 29.06
N ALA A 28 5.58 -54.36 27.85
CA ALA A 28 4.22 -54.89 27.58
C ALA A 28 4.28 -55.76 26.29
N SER A 29 4.40 -57.08 26.38
CA SER A 29 3.29 -58.06 26.42
C SER A 29 2.35 -57.97 25.20
N VAL A 30 2.65 -58.79 24.19
CA VAL A 30 1.82 -59.08 23.01
C VAL A 30 0.77 -60.12 23.39
N PRO A 31 -0.54 -59.93 23.15
CA PRO A 31 -1.51 -61.00 23.22
C PRO A 31 -1.64 -61.68 21.84
N ALA A 32 -1.29 -62.96 21.81
CA ALA A 32 -1.63 -63.88 20.73
C ALA A 32 -3.14 -64.18 20.75
N CYS A 33 -3.79 -64.15 19.58
CA CYS A 33 -5.10 -64.75 19.39
C CYS A 33 -4.92 -66.10 18.66
N LEU A 34 -5.38 -67.15 19.32
CA LEU A 34 -5.51 -68.51 18.80
C LEU A 34 -6.50 -68.53 17.63
N ASP A 35 -6.17 -69.26 16.57
CA ASP A 35 -7.13 -69.67 15.56
C ASP A 35 -7.43 -71.17 15.67
N SER A 36 -8.71 -71.50 15.55
CA SER A 36 -9.30 -72.78 15.89
C SER A 36 -9.33 -73.70 14.67
N GLN A 37 -8.58 -74.81 14.72
CA GLN A 37 -8.61 -75.88 13.72
C GLN A 37 -9.91 -76.69 13.82
N GLY A 38 -10.78 -76.53 12.81
CA GLY A 38 -11.92 -77.40 12.53
C GLY A 38 -11.47 -78.65 11.74
N SER A 39 -12.03 -79.79 12.12
CA SER A 39 -11.59 -81.14 11.80
C SER A 39 -12.02 -81.62 10.40
N GLY A 40 -11.12 -82.28 9.66
CA GLY A 40 -11.45 -83.13 8.51
C GLY A 40 -11.00 -84.58 8.77
N PRO A 41 -11.77 -85.61 8.36
CA PRO A 41 -11.41 -87.00 8.62
C PRO A 41 -10.52 -87.61 7.53
N SER A 42 -9.53 -88.38 8.00
CA SER A 42 -8.83 -89.54 7.42
C SER A 42 -9.03 -89.90 5.94
N GLY A 43 -7.91 -89.94 5.21
CA GLY A 43 -7.88 -90.29 3.78
C GLY A 43 -7.84 -91.78 3.43
N ARG A 44 -7.85 -92.05 2.10
CA ARG A 44 -7.15 -93.13 1.37
C ARG A 44 -7.39 -92.97 -0.16
N PRO A 45 -6.64 -93.69 -1.03
CA PRO A 45 -6.05 -93.15 -2.26
C PRO A 45 -6.86 -93.45 -3.55
N ASP A 46 -6.47 -92.72 -4.60
CA ASP A 46 -6.75 -92.91 -6.04
C ASP A 46 -8.21 -92.90 -6.51
N GLY A 47 -8.63 -91.76 -7.08
CA GLY A 47 -9.88 -91.55 -7.80
C GLY A 47 -10.46 -90.16 -7.50
N GLY A 48 -10.73 -89.34 -8.53
CA GLY A 48 -11.07 -87.91 -8.41
C GLY A 48 -12.12 -87.57 -7.35
N ALA A 49 -11.94 -86.43 -6.68
CA ALA A 49 -12.80 -85.97 -5.59
C ALA A 49 -14.26 -85.83 -6.08
N ALA A 50 -15.18 -86.51 -5.40
CA ALA A 50 -16.61 -86.34 -5.58
C ALA A 50 -17.02 -84.94 -5.09
N CYS A 51 -17.75 -84.20 -5.91
CA CYS A 51 -18.22 -82.84 -5.62
C CYS A 51 -19.75 -82.75 -5.81
N THR A 52 -20.34 -81.63 -5.38
CA THR A 52 -21.76 -81.34 -5.58
C THR A 52 -21.99 -80.21 -6.59
N PRO A 53 -23.10 -80.23 -7.37
CA PRO A 53 -23.39 -79.15 -8.33
C PRO A 53 -23.48 -77.79 -7.64
N GLY A 54 -22.64 -76.85 -8.09
CA GLY A 54 -22.49 -75.51 -7.49
C GLY A 54 -21.20 -75.30 -6.69
N ASP A 55 -20.41 -76.37 -6.46
CA ASP A 55 -19.06 -76.24 -5.94
C ASP A 55 -18.13 -75.69 -7.04
N GLU A 56 -17.61 -74.48 -6.83
CA GLU A 56 -16.58 -73.87 -7.66
C GLU A 56 -15.37 -73.51 -6.79
N THR A 57 -14.16 -73.75 -7.30
CA THR A 57 -12.94 -73.17 -6.72
C THR A 57 -12.21 -72.40 -7.79
N ASP A 58 -11.88 -71.16 -7.45
CA ASP A 58 -11.17 -70.24 -8.33
C ASP A 58 -9.79 -70.79 -8.71
N GLY A 59 -9.42 -70.59 -9.97
CA GLY A 59 -8.16 -71.03 -10.55
C GLY A 59 -6.96 -70.17 -10.10
N SER A 60 -5.86 -70.27 -10.83
CA SER A 60 -4.78 -69.29 -10.67
C SER A 60 -5.16 -68.06 -11.49
N SER A 61 -5.40 -66.92 -10.86
CA SER A 61 -5.85 -65.68 -11.53
C SER A 61 -5.17 -65.44 -12.89
N GLY A 62 -6.01 -65.24 -13.92
CA GLY A 62 -5.66 -65.05 -15.32
C GLY A 62 -5.35 -66.34 -16.08
N ASP A 63 -5.80 -67.50 -15.61
CA ASP A 63 -5.58 -68.78 -16.28
C ASP A 63 -6.79 -69.26 -17.11
N CYS A 64 -7.86 -68.46 -17.16
CA CYS A 64 -9.10 -68.73 -17.91
C CYS A 64 -9.81 -70.01 -17.47
N VAL A 65 -9.49 -70.52 -16.28
CA VAL A 65 -10.08 -71.75 -15.78
C VAL A 65 -10.56 -71.63 -14.35
N LYS A 66 -11.62 -72.36 -14.08
CA LYS A 66 -12.04 -72.67 -12.72
C LYS A 66 -12.27 -74.17 -12.58
N MET A 67 -12.23 -74.65 -11.35
CA MET A 67 -12.68 -76.00 -11.07
C MET A 67 -14.17 -75.95 -10.76
N ALA A 68 -14.99 -76.57 -11.60
CA ALA A 68 -16.42 -76.69 -11.38
C ALA A 68 -16.84 -78.17 -11.32
N CYS A 69 -17.89 -78.44 -10.55
CA CYS A 69 -18.43 -79.79 -10.45
C CYS A 69 -19.28 -80.16 -11.68
N VAL A 70 -18.77 -81.06 -12.53
CA VAL A 70 -19.47 -81.59 -13.71
C VAL A 70 -19.67 -83.10 -13.55
N ASP A 71 -20.93 -83.55 -13.59
CA ASP A 71 -21.32 -84.97 -13.43
C ASP A 71 -20.77 -85.65 -12.15
N GLY A 72 -20.66 -84.89 -11.06
CA GLY A 72 -20.23 -85.37 -9.74
C GLY A 72 -18.72 -85.49 -9.57
N VAL A 73 -17.93 -84.99 -10.53
CA VAL A 73 -16.46 -84.94 -10.47
C VAL A 73 -16.00 -83.50 -10.68
N LEU A 74 -15.03 -83.06 -9.88
CA LEU A 74 -14.39 -81.76 -10.04
C LEU A 74 -13.61 -81.76 -11.36
N GLN A 75 -14.01 -80.90 -12.29
CA GLN A 75 -13.38 -80.75 -13.59
C GLN A 75 -12.96 -79.31 -13.81
N THR A 76 -11.88 -79.12 -14.54
CA THR A 76 -11.46 -77.81 -15.03
C THR A 76 -12.39 -77.38 -16.15
N VAL A 77 -13.08 -76.26 -15.97
CA VAL A 77 -13.97 -75.67 -16.97
C VAL A 77 -13.48 -74.26 -17.32
N ALA A 78 -13.91 -73.75 -18.47
CA ALA A 78 -13.60 -72.38 -18.88
C ALA A 78 -14.22 -71.38 -17.89
N ASP A 79 -13.45 -70.36 -17.55
CA ASP A 79 -13.91 -69.21 -16.78
C ASP A 79 -13.63 -67.94 -17.58
N ASP A 80 -14.67 -67.41 -18.24
CA ASP A 80 -14.56 -66.21 -19.07
C ASP A 80 -14.43 -64.92 -18.23
N ASP A 81 -14.70 -65.00 -16.92
CA ASP A 81 -14.53 -63.88 -15.98
C ASP A 81 -13.09 -63.83 -15.41
N ASP A 82 -12.30 -64.89 -15.55
CA ASP A 82 -10.87 -64.95 -15.17
C ASP A 82 -9.96 -64.62 -16.36
N MET A 83 -10.11 -63.39 -16.88
CA MET A 83 -9.32 -62.92 -18.02
C MET A 83 -7.84 -62.76 -17.64
N PRO A 84 -6.91 -63.13 -18.54
CA PRO A 84 -5.50 -62.89 -18.32
C PRO A 84 -5.20 -61.38 -18.40
N ASP A 85 -4.02 -60.96 -17.96
CA ASP A 85 -3.55 -59.58 -18.13
C ASP A 85 -2.05 -59.63 -18.45
N ASP A 86 -1.67 -59.28 -19.69
CA ASP A 86 -0.26 -59.22 -20.10
C ASP A 86 0.40 -57.86 -19.83
N GLY A 87 -0.33 -56.94 -19.19
CA GLY A 87 0.12 -55.59 -18.83
C GLY A 87 0.32 -54.67 -20.04
N LYS A 88 -0.23 -55.02 -21.21
CA LYS A 88 -0.14 -54.18 -22.42
C LYS A 88 -1.49 -53.62 -22.80
N ASP A 89 -1.61 -52.30 -22.71
CA ASP A 89 -2.83 -51.59 -23.11
C ASP A 89 -3.24 -51.81 -24.58
N CYS A 90 -2.32 -52.24 -25.45
CA CYS A 90 -2.56 -52.48 -26.88
C CYS A 90 -2.91 -53.92 -27.26
N THR A 91 -3.18 -54.77 -26.27
CA THR A 91 -3.77 -56.09 -26.44
C THR A 91 -5.16 -56.09 -25.82
N VAL A 92 -6.03 -56.93 -26.37
CA VAL A 92 -7.29 -57.32 -25.74
C VAL A 92 -7.02 -58.66 -25.09
N ASP A 93 -7.13 -58.67 -23.78
CA ASP A 93 -7.05 -59.89 -23.01
C ASP A 93 -8.40 -60.60 -23.02
N SER A 94 -8.38 -61.88 -23.37
CA SER A 94 -9.59 -62.69 -23.46
C SER A 94 -9.32 -64.16 -23.21
N CYS A 95 -10.36 -64.91 -22.90
CA CYS A 95 -10.32 -66.36 -22.82
C CYS A 95 -10.91 -66.98 -24.09
N GLU A 96 -10.17 -67.90 -24.73
CA GLU A 96 -10.71 -68.77 -25.77
C GLU A 96 -10.87 -70.18 -25.19
N GLY A 97 -12.01 -70.41 -24.54
CA GLY A 97 -12.22 -71.59 -23.72
C GLY A 97 -11.33 -71.55 -22.48
N THR A 98 -10.53 -72.60 -22.25
CA THR A 98 -9.59 -72.69 -21.12
C THR A 98 -8.23 -72.08 -21.43
N THR A 99 -8.11 -71.30 -22.51
CA THR A 99 -6.82 -70.79 -22.99
C THR A 99 -6.78 -69.27 -22.88
N PRO A 100 -5.84 -68.72 -22.10
CA PRO A 100 -5.50 -67.30 -22.12
C PRO A 100 -5.09 -66.83 -23.52
N THR A 101 -5.67 -65.73 -23.98
CA THR A 101 -5.37 -65.11 -25.28
C THR A 101 -5.15 -63.61 -25.13
N HIS A 102 -4.22 -63.08 -25.95
CA HIS A 102 -3.89 -61.66 -26.02
C HIS A 102 -3.85 -61.24 -27.49
N VAL A 103 -4.91 -60.58 -27.97
CA VAL A 103 -5.03 -60.18 -29.37
C VAL A 103 -4.69 -58.71 -29.53
N ASN A 104 -3.84 -58.35 -30.47
CA ASN A 104 -3.49 -56.94 -30.70
C ASN A 104 -4.72 -56.10 -31.04
N LYS A 105 -4.89 -54.97 -30.33
CA LYS A 105 -5.86 -53.94 -30.68
C LYS A 105 -5.54 -53.33 -32.06
N PRO A 106 -6.56 -52.83 -32.78
CA PRO A 106 -6.35 -52.13 -34.04
C PRO A 106 -5.40 -50.94 -33.90
N ALA A 107 -4.66 -50.63 -34.98
CA ALA A 107 -3.83 -49.44 -35.01
C ALA A 107 -4.68 -48.17 -34.81
N GLY A 108 -4.21 -47.26 -33.96
CA GLY A 108 -4.91 -46.01 -33.63
C GLY A 108 -5.82 -46.07 -32.40
N GLU A 109 -5.98 -47.22 -31.75
CA GLU A 109 -6.65 -47.25 -30.43
C GLU A 109 -5.80 -46.56 -29.36
N SER A 110 -6.46 -45.80 -28.48
CA SER A 110 -5.80 -45.05 -27.40
C SER A 110 -5.21 -46.00 -26.35
N CYS A 111 -3.99 -45.72 -25.92
CA CYS A 111 -3.29 -46.53 -24.94
C CYS A 111 -2.27 -45.69 -24.14
N GLY A 112 -1.98 -46.05 -22.89
CA GLY A 112 -1.05 -45.33 -22.03
C GLY A 112 -1.33 -43.82 -21.89
N MET A 113 -0.27 -43.01 -21.82
CA MET A 113 -0.35 -41.55 -21.65
C MET A 113 -0.49 -40.84 -23.01
N GLY A 114 -1.66 -41.01 -23.66
CA GLY A 114 -1.98 -40.36 -24.95
C GLY A 114 -1.41 -41.06 -26.20
N SER A 115 -0.72 -42.19 -26.03
CA SER A 115 -0.20 -42.98 -27.15
C SER A 115 -1.32 -43.71 -27.91
N SER A 116 -0.96 -44.23 -29.08
CA SER A 116 -1.83 -45.04 -29.93
C SER A 116 -1.20 -46.38 -30.24
N CYS A 117 -2.03 -47.40 -30.38
CA CYS A 117 -1.57 -48.73 -30.77
C CYS A 117 -1.04 -48.72 -32.20
N ASP A 118 0.07 -49.42 -32.43
CA ASP A 118 0.69 -49.59 -33.75
C ASP A 118 0.09 -50.75 -34.57
N GLY A 119 -0.90 -51.47 -34.00
CA GLY A 119 -1.53 -52.65 -34.60
C GLY A 119 -0.71 -53.93 -34.45
N VAL A 120 0.46 -53.88 -33.82
CA VAL A 120 1.28 -55.05 -33.47
C VAL A 120 1.45 -55.21 -31.95
N GLY A 121 0.61 -54.54 -31.17
CA GLY A 121 0.51 -54.69 -29.73
C GLY A 121 1.39 -53.72 -28.91
N ASN A 122 2.00 -52.70 -29.54
CA ASN A 122 2.78 -51.69 -28.81
C ASN A 122 2.06 -50.34 -28.78
N CYS A 123 2.18 -49.65 -27.65
CA CYS A 123 1.86 -48.24 -27.54
C CYS A 123 2.95 -47.38 -28.17
N THR A 124 2.59 -46.54 -29.13
CA THR A 124 3.52 -45.61 -29.77
C THR A 124 2.93 -44.21 -29.91
N CYS A 125 3.80 -43.21 -30.08
CA CYS A 125 3.40 -41.85 -30.42
C CYS A 125 4.06 -41.45 -31.76
N ALA A 126 3.41 -40.56 -32.52
CA ALA A 126 3.93 -40.05 -33.78
C ALA A 126 4.56 -38.66 -33.60
N SER A 127 4.06 -37.88 -32.64
CA SER A 127 4.52 -36.52 -32.32
C SER A 127 4.32 -36.20 -30.83
N ASP A 128 5.01 -35.16 -30.35
CA ASP A 128 4.89 -34.67 -28.96
C ASP A 128 3.44 -34.32 -28.58
N ALA A 129 2.65 -33.86 -29.56
CA ALA A 129 1.25 -33.46 -29.36
C ALA A 129 0.32 -34.65 -29.03
N ASP A 130 0.71 -35.87 -29.42
CA ASP A 130 -0.05 -37.08 -29.09
C ASP A 130 0.02 -37.38 -27.59
N CYS A 131 1.11 -36.96 -26.92
CA CYS A 131 1.39 -37.29 -25.53
C CYS A 131 0.70 -36.37 -24.51
N GLY A 132 0.19 -35.22 -24.96
CA GLY A 132 -0.49 -34.23 -24.12
C GLY A 132 -0.11 -32.80 -24.47
N GLU A 133 -0.79 -31.84 -23.85
CA GLU A 133 -0.49 -30.42 -24.03
C GLU A 133 0.68 -29.96 -23.15
N ASN A 134 1.64 -29.26 -23.75
CA ASN A 134 2.73 -28.64 -23.04
C ASN A 134 2.24 -27.43 -22.24
N THR A 135 2.61 -27.39 -20.97
CA THR A 135 2.40 -26.25 -20.07
C THR A 135 3.74 -25.80 -19.50
N GLU A 136 3.77 -24.63 -18.86
CA GLU A 136 4.97 -24.19 -18.13
C GLU A 136 5.38 -25.16 -17.01
N CYS A 137 4.45 -25.97 -16.50
CA CYS A 137 4.70 -26.92 -15.41
C CYS A 137 4.97 -28.35 -15.87
N ARG A 138 4.68 -28.68 -17.12
CA ARG A 138 4.88 -30.02 -17.64
C ARG A 138 5.04 -30.01 -19.15
N THR A 139 6.11 -30.65 -19.62
CA THR A 139 6.41 -30.85 -21.03
C THR A 139 6.32 -32.34 -21.40
N PHE A 140 5.79 -32.62 -22.59
CA PHE A 140 5.66 -33.93 -23.18
C PHE A 140 6.55 -34.03 -24.42
N THR A 141 7.20 -35.18 -24.58
CA THR A 141 8.03 -35.50 -25.74
C THR A 141 7.74 -36.92 -26.21
N CYS A 142 7.79 -37.11 -27.52
CA CYS A 142 7.60 -38.39 -28.18
C CYS A 142 8.94 -38.90 -28.72
N ASP A 143 9.45 -39.96 -28.10
CA ASP A 143 10.58 -40.74 -28.60
C ASP A 143 10.14 -42.19 -28.75
N LYS A 144 9.18 -42.40 -29.66
CA LYS A 144 8.36 -43.62 -29.86
C LYS A 144 7.47 -44.01 -28.68
N VAL A 145 7.80 -43.57 -27.47
CA VAL A 145 6.99 -43.66 -26.25
C VAL A 145 6.87 -42.26 -25.67
N CYS A 146 5.68 -41.92 -25.18
CA CYS A 146 5.45 -40.65 -24.52
C CYS A 146 6.24 -40.53 -23.22
N LYS A 147 6.98 -39.42 -23.09
CA LYS A 147 7.75 -39.05 -21.90
C LYS A 147 7.29 -37.70 -21.41
N SER A 148 6.99 -37.57 -20.13
CA SER A 148 6.64 -36.30 -19.49
C SER A 148 7.74 -35.84 -18.55
N THR A 149 8.06 -34.55 -18.55
CA THR A 149 8.98 -33.93 -17.61
C THR A 149 8.28 -32.78 -16.89
N ASN A 150 8.25 -32.83 -15.55
CA ASN A 150 7.67 -31.76 -14.74
C ASN A 150 8.72 -30.67 -14.50
N ALA A 151 8.28 -29.42 -14.51
CA ALA A 151 9.07 -28.32 -13.97
C ALA A 151 9.27 -28.51 -12.45
N PRO A 152 10.34 -27.96 -11.87
CA PRO A 152 10.53 -27.99 -10.42
C PRO A 152 9.33 -27.39 -9.68
N ALA A 153 8.94 -28.00 -8.56
CA ALA A 153 7.90 -27.43 -7.70
C ALA A 153 8.31 -26.04 -7.20
N GLY A 154 7.38 -25.08 -7.21
CA GLY A 154 7.63 -23.68 -6.88
C GLY A 154 8.12 -22.82 -8.06
N THR A 155 8.24 -23.37 -9.27
CA THR A 155 8.53 -22.58 -10.46
C THR A 155 7.35 -21.64 -10.73
N LYS A 156 7.57 -20.32 -10.67
CA LYS A 156 6.54 -19.29 -10.93
C LYS A 156 6.19 -19.26 -12.41
N LEU A 157 4.89 -19.17 -12.71
CA LEU A 157 4.43 -19.03 -14.09
C LEU A 157 4.70 -17.62 -14.63
N THR A 158 5.04 -17.52 -15.91
CA THR A 158 5.27 -16.24 -16.61
C THR A 158 4.00 -15.59 -17.13
N ALA A 159 2.94 -16.38 -17.33
CA ALA A 159 1.63 -15.91 -17.77
C ALA A 159 0.53 -16.28 -16.76
N GLY A 160 -0.56 -15.49 -16.75
CA GLY A 160 -1.73 -15.75 -15.91
C GLY A 160 -1.61 -15.30 -14.45
N GLN A 161 -0.49 -14.68 -14.05
CA GLN A 161 -0.40 -14.01 -12.74
C GLN A 161 -1.41 -12.84 -12.69
N THR A 162 -1.98 -12.62 -11.52
CA THR A 162 -2.80 -11.44 -11.24
C THR A 162 -2.01 -10.56 -10.28
N ASP A 163 -1.66 -9.35 -10.72
CA ASP A 163 -0.87 -8.41 -9.91
C ASP A 163 -1.66 -7.96 -8.68
N GLY A 164 -1.04 -8.03 -7.51
CA GLY A 164 -1.59 -7.55 -6.25
C GLY A 164 -2.66 -8.43 -5.60
N ASP A 165 -2.85 -9.67 -6.07
CA ASP A 165 -3.86 -10.58 -5.50
C ASP A 165 -3.36 -11.34 -4.27
N CYS A 166 -2.12 -11.06 -3.82
CA CYS A 166 -1.44 -11.68 -2.70
C CYS A 166 -1.18 -13.18 -2.90
N LYS A 167 -1.08 -13.61 -4.16
CA LYS A 167 -0.87 -14.99 -4.53
C LYS A 167 0.11 -15.09 -5.69
N VAL A 168 0.50 -16.32 -5.97
CA VAL A 168 1.32 -16.65 -7.11
C VAL A 168 0.85 -17.97 -7.70
N LEU A 169 0.72 -18.01 -9.02
CA LEU A 169 0.57 -19.26 -9.74
C LEU A 169 1.95 -19.90 -9.92
N GLN A 170 2.11 -21.12 -9.44
CA GLN A 170 3.36 -21.87 -9.51
C GLN A 170 3.13 -23.34 -9.85
N CYS A 171 4.20 -24.04 -10.21
CA CYS A 171 4.15 -25.47 -10.48
C CYS A 171 4.17 -26.31 -9.21
N ASN A 172 3.30 -27.31 -9.14
CA ASN A 172 3.32 -28.33 -8.09
C ASN A 172 4.24 -29.51 -8.46
N SER A 173 4.44 -30.45 -7.53
CA SER A 173 5.32 -31.62 -7.75
C SER A 173 4.81 -32.61 -8.80
N SER A 174 3.53 -32.56 -9.15
CA SER A 174 2.90 -33.40 -10.18
C SER A 174 2.90 -32.76 -11.58
N GLY A 175 3.50 -31.58 -11.74
CA GLY A 175 3.53 -30.85 -13.01
C GLY A 175 2.22 -30.13 -13.34
N GLY A 176 1.34 -29.96 -12.34
CA GLY A 176 0.16 -29.10 -12.44
C GLY A 176 0.43 -27.69 -11.94
N ILE A 177 -0.52 -26.80 -12.18
CA ILE A 177 -0.50 -25.43 -11.66
C ILE A 177 -1.21 -25.42 -10.31
N GLU A 178 -0.63 -24.73 -9.33
CA GLU A 178 -1.22 -24.45 -8.03
C GLU A 178 -1.14 -22.96 -7.71
N GLU A 179 -2.07 -22.49 -6.88
CA GLU A 179 -2.12 -21.14 -6.37
C GLU A 179 -1.63 -21.14 -4.92
N VAL A 180 -0.61 -20.33 -4.62
CA VAL A 180 0.02 -20.25 -3.30
C VAL A 180 0.07 -18.81 -2.84
N LEU A 181 -0.04 -18.59 -1.53
CA LEU A 181 0.05 -17.26 -0.93
C LEU A 181 1.42 -16.62 -1.21
N ASP A 182 1.45 -15.39 -1.71
CA ASP A 182 2.67 -14.61 -1.93
C ASP A 182 2.60 -13.29 -1.14
N ALA A 183 3.39 -13.20 -0.08
CA ALA A 183 3.45 -12.00 0.74
C ALA A 183 4.16 -10.82 0.04
N LYS A 184 4.77 -11.05 -1.12
CA LYS A 184 5.49 -10.04 -1.91
C LYS A 184 4.67 -9.50 -3.07
N ASP A 185 3.39 -9.88 -3.17
CA ASP A 185 2.46 -9.42 -4.18
C ASP A 185 1.27 -8.62 -3.57
N PRO A 186 1.50 -7.59 -2.75
CA PRO A 186 0.41 -6.76 -2.28
C PRO A 186 -0.04 -5.79 -3.38
N GLN A 187 -1.36 -5.69 -3.60
CA GLN A 187 -1.92 -4.60 -4.40
C GLN A 187 -1.66 -3.28 -3.67
N SER A 188 -1.15 -2.27 -4.38
CA SER A 188 -1.04 -0.93 -3.82
C SER A 188 -2.37 -0.19 -3.83
N ASP A 189 -2.71 0.50 -2.74
CA ASP A 189 -3.88 1.39 -2.67
C ASP A 189 -3.59 2.82 -3.17
N GLY A 190 -2.34 3.10 -3.55
CA GLY A 190 -1.90 4.41 -4.01
C GLY A 190 -1.73 5.43 -2.87
N ASN A 191 -1.73 5.00 -1.62
CA ASN A 191 -1.48 5.85 -0.46
C ASN A 191 -0.09 5.54 0.14
N ASP A 192 0.85 6.47 -0.02
CA ASP A 192 2.20 6.32 0.54
C ASP A 192 2.26 6.24 2.07
N CYS A 193 1.17 6.60 2.75
CA CYS A 193 1.06 6.58 4.21
C CYS A 193 0.50 5.27 4.76
N THR A 194 0.32 4.26 3.92
CA THR A 194 -0.03 2.90 4.30
C THR A 194 1.06 1.93 3.86
N VAL A 195 1.30 0.89 4.66
CA VAL A 195 2.05 -0.27 4.18
C VAL A 195 1.08 -1.20 3.46
N ASP A 196 1.37 -1.44 2.19
CA ASP A 196 0.74 -2.47 1.39
C ASP A 196 1.31 -3.84 1.80
N THR A 197 0.48 -4.66 2.47
CA THR A 197 0.88 -6.00 2.92
C THR A 197 -0.15 -7.05 2.52
N CYS A 198 0.26 -8.32 2.55
CA CYS A 198 -0.64 -9.44 2.34
C CYS A 198 -0.89 -10.19 3.64
N VAL A 199 -2.16 -10.38 4.00
CA VAL A 199 -2.57 -11.18 5.15
C VAL A 199 -3.61 -12.20 4.69
N ASN A 200 -3.29 -13.49 4.81
CA ASN A 200 -4.16 -14.61 4.42
C ASN A 200 -4.65 -14.56 2.95
N GLY A 201 -3.82 -14.07 2.03
CA GLY A 201 -4.17 -14.00 0.60
C GLY A 201 -5.12 -12.88 0.24
N ALA A 202 -5.21 -11.85 1.09
CA ALA A 202 -5.88 -10.59 0.80
C ALA A 202 -4.92 -9.42 1.07
N PRO A 203 -4.97 -8.35 0.26
CA PRO A 203 -4.22 -7.14 0.54
C PRO A 203 -4.79 -6.47 1.79
N VAL A 204 -3.90 -5.95 2.62
CA VAL A 204 -4.19 -5.23 3.85
C VAL A 204 -3.34 -3.97 3.89
N TYR A 205 -4.02 -2.85 4.13
CA TYR A 205 -3.47 -1.51 4.18
C TYR A 205 -3.44 -1.04 5.63
N THR A 206 -2.25 -0.98 6.21
CA THR A 206 -2.10 -0.50 7.59
C THR A 206 -1.40 0.85 7.61
N PRO A 207 -1.90 1.84 8.39
CA PRO A 207 -1.21 3.11 8.58
C PRO A 207 0.26 2.93 8.94
N ASP A 208 1.14 3.61 8.21
CA ASP A 208 2.58 3.67 8.51
C ASP A 208 3.03 5.09 8.84
N PRO A 209 2.94 5.49 10.11
CA PRO A 209 3.45 6.79 10.53
C PRO A 209 4.99 6.88 10.46
N ALA A 210 5.70 5.78 10.17
CA ALA A 210 7.17 5.77 10.04
C ALA A 210 7.65 6.08 8.59
N VAL A 211 6.77 6.03 7.58
CA VAL A 211 7.08 6.57 6.24
C VAL A 211 7.00 8.09 6.33
N LYS A 212 8.19 8.72 6.34
CA LYS A 212 8.36 10.17 6.57
C LYS A 212 7.91 11.06 5.41
N VAL A 213 7.58 10.45 4.27
CA VAL A 213 7.50 11.11 2.96
C VAL A 213 6.36 10.51 2.15
N CYS A 214 5.32 11.31 1.95
CA CYS A 214 4.24 11.04 1.01
C CYS A 214 4.27 12.07 -0.12
N VAL A 215 3.98 11.63 -1.34
CA VAL A 215 3.76 12.50 -2.49
C VAL A 215 2.26 12.80 -2.63
N THR A 216 1.95 14.04 -2.95
CA THR A 216 0.61 14.40 -3.45
C THR A 216 0.77 15.04 -4.82
N GLN A 217 -0.33 15.16 -5.58
CA GLN A 217 -0.30 15.88 -6.85
C GLN A 217 0.22 17.33 -6.68
N ASP A 218 -0.02 17.93 -5.52
CA ASP A 218 0.42 19.28 -5.15
C ASP A 218 1.80 19.30 -4.45
N ASN A 219 2.34 18.12 -4.07
CA ASN A 219 3.69 17.93 -3.54
C ASN A 219 4.41 16.75 -4.25
N PRO A 220 4.85 16.95 -5.50
CA PRO A 220 5.52 15.91 -6.28
C PRO A 220 6.94 15.59 -5.78
N THR A 221 7.46 16.36 -4.82
CA THR A 221 8.84 16.19 -4.31
C THR A 221 8.96 15.17 -3.18
N GLY A 222 7.84 14.67 -2.65
CA GLY A 222 7.81 13.58 -1.68
C GLY A 222 8.36 14.00 -0.33
N THR A 223 7.89 15.13 0.18
CA THR A 223 8.33 15.68 1.47
C THR A 223 7.19 15.75 2.49
N GLY A 224 6.01 15.20 2.15
CA GLY A 224 4.85 15.19 3.03
C GLY A 224 4.97 14.21 4.19
N LYS A 225 4.39 14.48 5.37
CA LYS A 225 4.37 13.56 6.52
C LYS A 225 3.06 12.79 6.61
N CYS A 226 3.12 11.56 7.09
CA CYS A 226 1.94 10.75 7.41
C CYS A 226 1.49 10.98 8.85
N ASP A 227 0.18 11.04 9.10
CA ASP A 227 -0.38 10.98 10.46
C ASP A 227 -0.49 9.54 11.00
N ALA A 228 -0.96 9.40 12.24
CA ALA A 228 -1.12 8.10 12.89
C ALA A 228 -2.24 7.26 12.25
N GLU A 229 -3.14 7.92 11.51
CA GLU A 229 -4.27 7.33 10.81
C GLU A 229 -3.91 6.92 9.36
N GLY A 230 -2.69 7.20 8.90
CA GLY A 230 -2.22 6.82 7.56
C GLY A 230 -2.67 7.80 6.48
N LYS A 231 -2.98 9.04 6.84
CA LYS A 231 -3.26 10.13 5.91
C LYS A 231 -2.00 10.95 5.66
N CYS A 232 -1.75 11.29 4.40
CA CYS A 232 -0.72 12.25 4.03
C CYS A 232 -1.16 13.65 4.50
N LEU A 233 -0.48 14.16 5.53
CA LEU A 233 -0.69 15.50 6.05
C LEU A 233 -0.05 16.55 5.15
N GLY A 234 1.10 16.26 4.53
CA GLY A 234 1.90 17.27 3.81
C GLY A 234 2.99 17.87 4.71
N CYS A 235 2.99 19.17 4.94
CA CYS A 235 4.08 19.93 5.57
C CYS A 235 3.74 20.47 6.96
N THR A 236 4.79 20.80 7.72
CA THR A 236 4.74 21.53 9.00
C THR A 236 5.54 22.83 8.98
N GLN A 237 6.27 23.08 7.89
CA GLN A 237 7.01 24.31 7.61
C GLN A 237 7.33 24.36 6.11
N THR A 238 7.46 25.56 5.55
CA THR A 238 7.67 25.78 4.10
C THR A 238 8.88 25.04 3.49
N SER A 239 9.94 24.79 4.27
CA SER A 239 11.10 24.03 3.77
C SER A 239 10.79 22.54 3.48
N GLU A 240 9.64 22.05 3.93
CA GLU A 240 9.15 20.68 3.69
C GLU A 240 8.27 20.61 2.45
N CYS A 241 8.18 21.64 1.61
CA CYS A 241 7.43 21.62 0.36
C CYS A 241 8.34 21.55 -0.88
N GLY A 242 9.52 20.93 -0.73
CA GLY A 242 10.53 20.83 -1.80
C GLY A 242 11.57 21.96 -1.75
N SER A 243 12.20 22.26 -2.90
CA SER A 243 13.14 23.38 -3.04
C SER A 243 12.38 24.70 -2.81
N GLY A 244 12.31 25.13 -1.55
CA GLY A 244 11.61 26.34 -1.09
C GLY A 244 11.97 27.63 -1.85
N PRO A 245 11.35 28.76 -1.46
CA PRO A 245 10.94 29.89 -2.30
C PRO A 245 11.84 30.24 -3.50
N PRO A 246 11.24 30.62 -4.64
CA PRO A 246 10.07 31.52 -4.64
C PRO A 246 8.65 30.91 -4.78
N TRP A 247 8.47 29.61 -4.99
CA TRP A 247 7.20 29.08 -5.54
C TRP A 247 6.41 28.14 -4.62
N TYR A 248 6.96 27.58 -3.54
CA TYR A 248 6.27 26.59 -2.67
C TYR A 248 6.19 27.06 -1.21
N THR A 249 5.00 26.95 -0.61
CA THR A 249 4.68 27.40 0.76
C THR A 249 3.83 26.36 1.49
N CYS A 250 3.94 26.30 2.82
CA CYS A 250 3.17 25.40 3.67
C CYS A 250 1.98 26.11 4.32
N ASP A 251 0.74 25.65 4.10
CA ASP A 251 -0.37 26.06 4.95
C ASP A 251 -0.35 25.21 6.23
N GLU A 252 0.29 25.73 7.29
CA GLU A 252 0.43 25.04 8.58
C GLU A 252 -0.92 24.75 9.27
N THR A 253 -2.02 25.40 8.86
CA THR A 253 -3.35 25.16 9.47
C THR A 253 -3.98 23.87 9.00
N VAL A 254 -3.67 23.45 7.77
CA VAL A 254 -4.17 22.22 7.15
C VAL A 254 -3.06 21.25 6.74
N ASN A 255 -1.80 21.63 6.97
CA ASN A 255 -0.56 20.94 6.61
C ASN A 255 -0.35 20.79 5.10
N VAL A 256 -0.99 21.58 4.24
CA VAL A 256 -0.91 21.35 2.78
C VAL A 256 0.14 22.25 2.12
N CYS A 257 0.99 21.67 1.27
CA CYS A 257 1.86 22.44 0.39
C CYS A 257 1.05 23.01 -0.76
N PHE A 258 1.24 24.30 -1.06
CA PHE A 258 0.63 24.96 -2.21
C PHE A 258 1.65 25.88 -2.89
N ARG A 259 1.30 26.36 -4.08
CA ARG A 259 2.16 27.21 -4.90
C ARG A 259 1.64 28.63 -4.93
N CYS A 260 2.54 29.60 -4.80
CA CYS A 260 2.22 31.02 -4.91
C CYS A 260 2.36 31.56 -6.35
N ASP A 261 2.31 30.68 -7.35
CA ASP A 261 2.51 31.01 -8.77
C ASP A 261 1.74 30.05 -9.70
N ASP A 262 0.67 29.42 -9.20
CA ASP A 262 -0.13 28.44 -9.94
C ASP A 262 -1.38 29.04 -10.59
N GLY A 263 -1.67 30.32 -10.36
CA GLY A 263 -2.83 31.01 -10.93
C GLY A 263 -4.13 30.76 -10.17
N VAL A 264 -4.09 30.12 -9.00
CA VAL A 264 -5.27 29.74 -8.22
C VAL A 264 -5.15 30.27 -6.80
N LYS A 265 -6.19 30.96 -6.32
CA LYS A 265 -6.28 31.36 -4.91
C LYS A 265 -6.43 30.15 -4.00
N ASN A 266 -5.35 29.67 -3.40
CA ASN A 266 -5.33 28.51 -2.52
C ASN A 266 -4.43 28.74 -1.29
N GLY A 267 -4.38 27.76 -0.38
CA GLY A 267 -3.59 27.86 0.86
C GLY A 267 -3.85 29.13 1.66
N THR A 268 -2.77 29.82 2.03
CA THR A 268 -2.83 31.04 2.86
C THR A 268 -2.92 32.34 2.06
N GLU A 269 -3.00 32.28 0.73
CA GLU A 269 -3.08 33.45 -0.15
C GLU A 269 -4.25 34.37 0.19
N THR A 270 -3.98 35.68 0.14
CA THR A 270 -5.04 36.67 0.32
C THR A 270 -5.64 37.14 -1.00
N ASP A 271 -4.89 37.04 -2.10
CA ASP A 271 -5.34 37.12 -3.49
C ASP A 271 -4.53 36.11 -4.33
N VAL A 272 -4.96 35.81 -5.54
CA VAL A 272 -4.32 34.82 -6.43
C VAL A 272 -2.81 35.08 -6.52
N ASP A 273 -2.02 34.07 -6.13
CA ASP A 273 -0.55 34.05 -6.20
C ASP A 273 0.15 35.09 -5.29
N CYS A 274 -0.51 35.61 -4.24
CA CYS A 274 0.10 36.61 -3.36
C CYS A 274 -0.49 36.72 -1.94
N GLY A 275 0.30 37.32 -1.06
CA GLY A 275 -0.09 37.60 0.33
C GLY A 275 -0.07 36.36 1.22
N GLY A 276 -0.43 36.51 2.49
CA GLY A 276 -0.30 35.45 3.49
C GLY A 276 1.17 35.05 3.67
N GLU A 277 1.44 33.76 3.53
CA GLU A 277 2.81 33.22 3.61
C GLU A 277 3.56 33.23 2.28
N CYS A 278 2.93 33.67 1.20
CA CYS A 278 3.62 33.88 -0.07
C CYS A 278 4.70 34.95 0.05
N ILE A 279 5.82 34.71 -0.64
CA ILE A 279 6.91 35.67 -0.71
C ILE A 279 6.49 36.93 -1.48
N ASP A 280 5.67 36.75 -2.51
CA ASP A 280 5.13 37.82 -3.32
C ASP A 280 4.02 38.54 -2.57
N ARG A 281 4.27 39.82 -2.34
CA ARG A 281 3.31 40.73 -1.73
C ARG A 281 2.31 41.18 -2.78
N CYS A 282 1.04 41.21 -2.42
CA CYS A 282 -0.04 41.62 -3.29
C CYS A 282 0.12 43.08 -3.73
N GLY A 283 -0.06 43.32 -5.04
CA GLY A 283 -0.07 44.65 -5.64
C GLY A 283 -1.37 45.41 -5.34
N LEU A 284 -1.44 46.67 -5.79
CA LEU A 284 -2.61 47.53 -5.57
C LEU A 284 -3.93 46.93 -6.08
N GLY A 285 -5.00 47.14 -5.34
CA GLY A 285 -6.35 46.65 -5.65
C GLY A 285 -6.58 45.16 -5.38
N LYS A 286 -5.55 44.42 -4.98
CA LYS A 286 -5.63 43.00 -4.62
C LYS A 286 -6.13 42.80 -3.19
N ALA A 287 -6.75 41.67 -2.92
CA ALA A 287 -7.27 41.35 -1.60
C ALA A 287 -6.16 41.06 -0.57
N CYS A 288 -6.37 41.50 0.66
CA CYS A 288 -5.46 41.34 1.79
C CYS A 288 -6.22 41.13 3.10
N LYS A 289 -5.54 40.64 4.13
CA LYS A 289 -6.04 40.56 5.51
C LYS A 289 -5.26 41.46 6.44
N VAL A 290 -3.95 41.59 6.21
CA VAL A 290 -3.02 42.40 6.99
C VAL A 290 -2.06 43.15 6.07
N THR A 291 -1.43 44.22 6.57
CA THR A 291 -0.46 45.04 5.81
C THR A 291 0.67 44.20 5.22
N ALA A 292 1.12 43.16 5.93
CA ALA A 292 2.15 42.26 5.44
C ALA A 292 1.73 41.49 4.18
N ASP A 293 0.46 41.42 3.82
CA ASP A 293 0.04 40.78 2.56
C ASP A 293 0.31 41.67 1.35
N CYS A 294 0.49 42.97 1.55
CA CYS A 294 0.59 43.97 0.49
C CYS A 294 2.02 44.48 0.31
N ALA A 295 2.33 44.95 -0.89
CA ALA A 295 3.60 45.65 -1.14
C ALA A 295 3.72 46.95 -0.34
N GLU A 296 2.57 47.58 -0.03
CA GLU A 296 2.45 48.78 0.79
C GLU A 296 1.50 48.56 1.97
N ALA A 297 0.23 48.95 1.83
CA ALA A 297 -0.76 48.98 2.90
C ALA A 297 -1.95 48.05 2.61
N CYS A 298 -2.51 47.43 3.65
CA CYS A 298 -3.79 46.73 3.57
C CYS A 298 -4.86 47.52 4.29
N ASP A 299 -5.89 47.97 3.58
CA ASP A 299 -7.04 48.67 4.15
C ASP A 299 -8.35 48.12 3.65
N ASN A 300 -9.29 47.92 4.56
CA ASN A 300 -10.60 47.33 4.29
C ASN A 300 -10.55 46.06 3.42
N GLY A 301 -9.49 45.26 3.59
CA GLY A 301 -9.28 44.00 2.88
C GLY A 301 -8.73 44.14 1.46
N VAL A 302 -8.24 45.33 1.07
CA VAL A 302 -7.65 45.61 -0.24
C VAL A 302 -6.30 46.31 -0.08
N CYS A 303 -5.32 45.90 -0.89
CA CYS A 303 -4.01 46.54 -0.95
C CYS A 303 -4.13 47.90 -1.61
N VAL A 304 -3.64 48.94 -0.93
CA VAL A 304 -3.65 50.31 -1.43
C VAL A 304 -2.28 50.93 -1.32
N SER A 305 -2.09 52.05 -2.02
CA SER A 305 -0.85 52.81 -1.99
C SER A 305 -1.01 53.99 -1.06
N CYS A 306 0.08 54.38 -0.42
CA CYS A 306 0.18 55.62 0.33
C CYS A 306 0.37 56.86 -0.58
N PHE A 307 0.51 56.69 -1.90
CA PHE A 307 0.85 57.81 -2.81
C PHE A 307 -0.05 57.84 -4.06
N ASP A 308 -1.31 57.42 -3.94
CA ASP A 308 -2.25 57.33 -5.05
C ASP A 308 -3.15 58.58 -5.21
N GLY A 309 -2.97 59.60 -4.38
CA GLY A 309 -3.71 60.85 -4.44
C GLY A 309 -5.11 60.77 -3.85
N VAL A 310 -5.46 59.68 -3.15
CA VAL A 310 -6.76 59.53 -2.49
C VAL A 310 -6.59 59.11 -1.03
N LYS A 311 -7.42 59.67 -0.14
CA LYS A 311 -7.41 59.27 1.27
C LYS A 311 -8.03 57.88 1.45
N ASN A 312 -7.21 56.84 1.38
CA ASN A 312 -7.58 55.45 1.64
C ASN A 312 -6.59 54.82 2.64
N GLY A 313 -6.52 53.51 2.82
CA GLY A 313 -5.31 52.91 3.41
C GLY A 313 -5.16 52.96 4.92
N GLY A 314 -6.02 53.69 5.65
CA GLY A 314 -5.71 54.08 7.02
C GLY A 314 -4.78 55.29 7.10
N GLU A 315 -4.67 56.05 6.01
CA GLU A 315 -3.97 57.33 5.95
C GLU A 315 -4.54 58.35 6.95
N GLY A 316 -3.66 59.20 7.48
CA GLY A 316 -4.01 60.36 8.29
C GLY A 316 -4.75 61.41 7.46
N ASP A 317 -4.20 61.74 6.28
CA ASP A 317 -4.77 62.56 5.21
C ASP A 317 -4.26 62.05 3.84
N VAL A 318 -4.76 62.59 2.73
CA VAL A 318 -4.33 62.17 1.37
C VAL A 318 -2.81 62.05 1.29
N ASP A 319 -2.34 60.82 1.07
CA ASP A 319 -0.94 60.41 0.92
C ASP A 319 -0.01 60.67 2.13
N CYS A 320 -0.56 60.75 3.36
CA CYS A 320 0.25 60.98 4.56
C CYS A 320 -0.39 60.46 5.86
N GLY A 321 0.45 60.23 6.87
CA GLY A 321 0.04 59.83 8.22
C GLY A 321 -0.57 58.43 8.32
N GLY A 322 -0.83 57.97 9.53
CA GLY A 322 -1.37 56.64 9.78
C GLY A 322 -0.38 55.55 9.41
N ILE A 323 -0.70 54.75 8.39
CA ILE A 323 0.18 53.71 7.85
C ILE A 323 1.33 54.27 6.99
N CYS A 324 1.20 55.49 6.50
CA CYS A 324 2.19 56.13 5.64
C CYS A 324 3.49 56.47 6.38
N ALA A 325 4.62 56.25 5.70
CA ALA A 325 5.92 56.72 6.19
C ALA A 325 6.00 58.26 6.20
N ASP A 326 5.34 58.90 5.24
CA ASP A 326 5.29 60.35 5.14
C ASP A 326 4.30 60.93 6.15
N LYS A 327 4.77 61.90 6.93
CA LYS A 327 3.95 62.57 7.94
C LYS A 327 3.19 63.73 7.33
N CYS A 328 1.97 63.94 7.80
CA CYS A 328 1.14 65.05 7.41
C CYS A 328 1.69 66.40 7.90
N GLY A 329 1.64 67.39 7.02
CA GLY A 329 1.91 68.79 7.27
C GLY A 329 0.80 69.47 8.08
N THR A 330 1.00 70.75 8.39
CA THR A 330 0.02 71.54 9.13
C THR A 330 -1.35 71.60 8.42
N ASN A 331 -2.42 71.53 9.21
CA ASN A 331 -3.83 71.57 8.84
C ASN A 331 -4.35 70.34 8.05
N GLN A 332 -3.47 69.40 7.71
CA GLN A 332 -3.88 68.09 7.20
C GLN A 332 -4.49 67.24 8.32
N SER A 333 -5.33 66.30 7.92
CA SER A 333 -6.01 65.36 8.82
C SER A 333 -5.02 64.42 9.52
N CYS A 334 -5.31 64.02 10.74
CA CYS A 334 -4.52 63.05 11.50
C CYS A 334 -5.42 62.29 12.48
N ASN A 335 -5.00 61.08 12.83
CA ASN A 335 -5.63 60.25 13.85
C ASN A 335 -4.82 60.28 15.15
N VAL A 336 -3.48 60.32 15.05
CA VAL A 336 -2.56 60.35 16.19
C VAL A 336 -1.44 61.37 15.99
N PRO A 337 -0.76 61.82 17.06
CA PRO A 337 0.31 62.81 16.94
C PRO A 337 1.48 62.34 16.06
N ALA A 338 1.73 61.03 15.97
CA ALA A 338 2.76 60.45 15.12
C ALA A 338 2.53 60.69 13.62
N ASP A 339 1.27 60.89 13.21
CA ASP A 339 0.88 61.18 11.84
C ASP A 339 1.38 62.55 11.39
N CYS A 340 1.70 63.45 12.32
CA CYS A 340 2.03 64.84 12.03
C CYS A 340 3.53 65.09 12.05
N THR A 341 4.01 65.88 11.09
CA THR A 341 5.38 66.40 11.05
C THR A 341 5.74 67.17 12.33
N SER A 342 4.78 67.88 12.92
CA SER A 342 4.92 68.57 14.21
C SER A 342 4.91 67.64 15.43
N GLY A 343 4.45 66.39 15.28
CA GLY A 343 4.18 65.53 16.42
C GLY A 343 2.95 65.95 17.23
N VAL A 344 2.09 66.83 16.70
CA VAL A 344 0.91 67.37 17.39
C VAL A 344 -0.34 67.20 16.53
N CYS A 345 -1.24 66.32 16.98
CA CYS A 345 -2.55 66.11 16.37
C CYS A 345 -3.64 66.57 17.34
N THR A 346 -4.32 67.68 17.03
CA THR A 346 -5.41 68.23 17.87
C THR A 346 -6.63 68.48 17.01
N GLY A 347 -7.79 67.99 17.44
CA GLY A 347 -9.03 68.12 16.66
C GLY A 347 -8.97 67.42 15.30
N ASN A 348 -8.28 66.26 15.24
CA ASN A 348 -8.02 65.49 14.02
C ASN A 348 -7.26 66.26 12.94
N LYS A 349 -6.52 67.30 13.31
CA LYS A 349 -5.67 68.07 12.42
C LYS A 349 -4.28 68.23 12.98
N CYS A 350 -3.29 68.12 12.10
CA CYS A 350 -1.92 68.42 12.42
C CYS A 350 -1.78 69.92 12.68
N ILE A 351 -1.36 70.30 13.86
CA ILE A 351 -1.17 71.72 14.21
C ILE A 351 0.30 72.08 13.99
N ALA A 352 0.56 73.32 13.60
CA ALA A 352 1.93 73.82 13.52
C ALA A 352 2.61 73.73 14.91
N PRO A 353 3.91 73.40 14.95
CA PRO A 353 4.65 73.38 16.21
C PRO A 353 4.55 74.73 16.91
N SER A 354 4.37 74.73 18.23
CA SER A 354 4.27 75.93 19.05
C SER A 354 5.04 75.79 20.34
N CYS A 355 5.50 76.91 20.91
CA CYS A 355 6.34 76.88 22.10
C CYS A 355 5.59 76.58 23.43
N SER A 356 4.46 75.89 23.33
CA SER A 356 3.54 75.62 24.43
C SER A 356 2.60 74.44 24.11
N ASP A 357 2.96 73.60 23.13
CA ASP A 357 2.13 72.46 22.69
C ASP A 357 2.45 71.16 23.42
N GLY A 358 3.43 71.17 24.34
CA GLY A 358 3.79 70.02 25.17
C GLY A 358 4.74 69.04 24.48
N VAL A 359 5.26 69.35 23.28
CA VAL A 359 6.13 68.47 22.50
C VAL A 359 7.36 69.21 22.02
N ALA A 360 8.56 68.68 22.27
CA ALA A 360 9.81 69.24 21.75
C ALA A 360 9.87 69.09 20.22
N ASN A 361 9.46 70.13 19.49
CA ASN A 361 9.35 70.12 18.03
C ASN A 361 9.79 71.47 17.43
N GLY A 362 9.70 71.61 16.10
CA GLY A 362 10.00 72.88 15.43
C GLY A 362 11.43 73.41 15.71
N THR A 363 11.54 74.60 16.30
CA THR A 363 12.83 75.23 16.65
C THR A 363 13.25 74.97 18.09
N GLU A 364 12.50 74.21 18.87
CA GLU A 364 12.78 74.03 20.30
C GLU A 364 14.01 73.16 20.57
N THR A 365 14.70 73.42 21.68
CA THR A 365 15.79 72.56 22.13
C THR A 365 15.39 71.60 23.24
N ASP A 366 14.32 71.92 23.97
CA ASP A 366 13.62 71.03 24.90
C ASP A 366 12.11 71.35 24.84
N VAL A 367 11.27 70.53 25.45
CA VAL A 367 9.81 70.66 25.40
C VAL A 367 9.38 72.07 25.81
N ASP A 368 8.71 72.78 24.89
CA ASP A 368 8.14 74.12 25.06
C ASP A 368 9.18 75.24 25.31
N CYS A 369 10.48 75.03 24.98
CA CYS A 369 11.51 76.05 25.19
C CYS A 369 12.78 75.96 24.31
N GLY A 370 13.48 77.10 24.21
CA GLY A 370 14.81 77.20 23.61
C GLY A 370 14.82 77.28 22.06
N GLY A 371 16.02 77.31 21.48
CA GLY A 371 16.32 77.24 20.05
C GLY A 371 15.86 78.40 19.16
N GLY A 372 15.35 79.47 19.76
CA GLY A 372 15.03 80.72 19.06
C GLY A 372 13.59 80.77 18.54
N GLY A 373 13.32 81.56 17.50
CA GLY A 373 11.99 81.58 16.85
C GLY A 373 10.84 82.22 17.66
N GLY A 374 11.12 82.83 18.81
CA GLY A 374 10.11 83.41 19.70
C GLY A 374 9.71 82.53 20.88
N CYS A 375 10.32 81.35 21.03
CA CYS A 375 10.11 80.47 22.19
C CYS A 375 10.76 81.02 23.47
N PRO A 376 10.16 80.76 24.65
CA PRO A 376 10.76 81.14 25.91
C PRO A 376 12.08 80.38 26.10
N LYS A 377 13.01 81.02 26.81
CA LYS A 377 14.27 80.39 27.19
C LYS A 377 14.03 79.26 28.20
N CYS A 378 14.76 78.17 28.05
CA CYS A 378 14.73 77.01 28.91
C CYS A 378 15.31 77.30 30.31
N GLY A 379 14.66 76.72 31.32
CA GLY A 379 15.15 76.70 32.70
C GLY A 379 16.22 75.64 32.95
N PRO A 380 16.80 75.58 34.17
CA PRO A 380 17.83 74.60 34.51
C PRO A 380 17.42 73.14 34.29
N GLY A 381 18.36 72.31 33.85
CA GLY A 381 18.17 70.87 33.57
C GLY A 381 17.57 70.54 32.21
N LYS A 382 17.20 71.55 31.42
CA LYS A 382 16.64 71.40 30.07
C LYS A 382 17.73 71.39 28.99
N LYS A 383 17.48 70.71 27.88
CA LYS A 383 18.38 70.61 26.73
C LYS A 383 18.53 71.96 26.02
N CYS A 384 19.75 72.22 25.54
CA CYS A 384 20.10 73.43 24.80
C CYS A 384 21.19 73.14 23.76
N ASN A 385 21.21 73.94 22.68
CA ASN A 385 22.24 73.93 21.65
C ASN A 385 23.18 75.14 21.75
N GLY A 386 22.78 76.20 22.48
CA GLY A 386 23.62 77.36 22.75
C GLY A 386 23.07 78.25 23.88
N GLY A 387 23.86 79.25 24.29
CA GLY A 387 23.48 80.16 25.38
C GLY A 387 22.23 81.01 25.12
N GLY A 388 21.80 81.12 23.86
CA GLY A 388 20.52 81.74 23.49
C GLY A 388 19.30 80.98 23.98
N ASP A 389 19.44 79.67 24.21
CA ASP A 389 18.34 78.77 24.54
C ASP A 389 18.02 78.75 26.03
N CYS A 390 18.98 79.14 26.88
CA CYS A 390 18.85 79.08 28.33
C CYS A 390 18.54 80.45 28.94
N LEU A 391 17.86 80.46 30.09
CA LEU A 391 17.72 81.64 30.93
C LEU A 391 19.09 82.12 31.43
N ASN A 392 19.97 81.18 31.78
CA ASN A 392 21.35 81.41 32.17
C ASN A 392 22.32 81.00 31.04
N SER A 393 23.10 79.93 31.25
CA SER A 393 24.09 79.41 30.30
C SER A 393 23.77 77.98 29.88
N CYS A 394 24.20 77.64 28.66
CA CYS A 394 24.19 76.28 28.15
C CYS A 394 25.58 75.66 28.37
N VAL A 395 25.66 74.59 29.14
CA VAL A 395 26.92 73.88 29.45
C VAL A 395 26.72 72.40 29.13
N GLU A 396 27.56 71.84 28.27
CA GLU A 396 27.50 70.43 27.86
C GLU A 396 26.10 69.99 27.35
N GLY A 397 25.40 70.89 26.65
CA GLY A 397 24.08 70.61 26.07
C GLY A 397 22.90 70.71 27.05
N THR A 398 23.13 71.19 28.28
CA THR A 398 22.08 71.37 29.30
C THR A 398 22.14 72.79 29.89
N CYS A 399 20.98 73.39 30.17
CA CYS A 399 20.86 74.67 30.85
C CYS A 399 21.17 74.54 32.35
N ASN A 400 21.95 75.47 32.89
CA ASN A 400 22.31 75.52 34.32
C ASN A 400 21.55 76.57 35.12
#